data_AF-A0A351H639-F1
#
_entry.id   AF-A0A351H639-F1
#
_cell.length_a   1.000
_cell.length_b   1.000
_cell.length_c   1.000
_cell.angle_alpha   90.00
_cell.angle_beta   90.00
_cell.angle_gamma   90.00
#
_symmetry.space_group_name_H-M   'P 1'
#
loop_
_entity.id
_entity.type
_entity.pdbx_description
1 polymer ?
#
loop_
_entity_poly.entity_id
_entity_poly.type
_entity_poly.pdbx_seq_one_letter_code
_entity_poly.pdbx_strand_id
1 'polypeptide(L)' 'MLEENFEEMQWALEELKTNYILLKAYTSLKEDLKKAYTEKDLKICEKLLRDNAEQFTDCYKDNLKIIL' A
#
# COMPACT_ATOMS: atom_id res chain seq x y z
N MET A 1 21.47 -11.06 7.37
CA MET A 1 21.19 -11.05 5.92
C MET A 1 19.95 -11.88 5.62
N LEU A 2 20.01 -13.18 5.35
CA LEU A 2 18.79 -13.96 4.95
C LEU A 2 17.58 -13.84 5.89
N GLU A 3 17.81 -13.85 7.21
CA GLU A 3 16.74 -13.67 8.22
C GLU A 3 16.14 -12.25 8.17
N GLU A 4 16.99 -11.22 8.08
CA GLU A 4 16.57 -9.81 7.92
C GLU A 4 15.76 -9.61 6.63
N ASN A 5 16.20 -10.21 5.50
CA ASN A 5 15.47 -10.16 4.24
C ASN A 5 14.07 -10.82 4.34
N PHE A 6 13.95 -11.91 5.12
CA PHE A 6 12.67 -12.58 5.32
C PHE A 6 11.72 -11.76 6.22
N GLU A 7 12.25 -11.15 7.28
CA GLU A 7 11.51 -10.21 8.13
C GLU A 7 11.00 -9.00 7.33
N GLU A 8 11.85 -8.42 6.47
CA GLU A 8 11.46 -7.32 5.58
C GLU A 8 10.36 -7.73 4.61
N MET A 9 10.40 -8.94 4.05
CA MET A 9 9.32 -9.46 3.19
C MET A 9 8.01 -9.63 3.94
N GLN A 10 8.05 -10.17 5.17
CA GLN A 10 6.86 -10.32 6.00
C GLN A 10 6.25 -8.97 6.33
N TRP A 11 7.07 -7.99 6.70
CA TRP A 11 6.63 -6.64 6.94
C TRP A 11 5.99 -6.01 5.70
N ALA A 12 6.67 -6.08 4.55
CA ALA A 12 6.14 -5.56 3.29
C ALA A 12 4.78 -6.20 2.92
N LEU A 13 4.62 -7.50 3.18
CA LEU A 13 3.37 -8.22 2.91
C LEU A 13 2.21 -7.73 3.81
N GLU A 14 2.46 -7.50 5.10
CA GLU A 14 1.43 -6.96 6.01
C GLU A 14 1.05 -5.52 5.67
N GLU A 15 2.01 -4.69 5.23
CA GLU A 15 1.73 -3.33 4.75
C GLU A 15 0.89 -3.35 3.46
N LEU A 16 1.19 -4.24 2.51
CA LEU A 16 0.39 -4.41 1.29
C LEU A 16 -1.04 -4.86 1.61
N LYS A 17 -1.22 -5.76 2.57
CA LYS A 17 -2.54 -6.20 3.04
C LYS A 17 -3.32 -5.05 3.70
N THR A 18 -2.65 -4.21 4.48
CA THR A 18 -3.23 -3.01 5.07
C THR A 18 -3.67 -2.02 4.00
N ASN A 19 -2.80 -1.73 3.02
CA ASN A 19 -3.13 -0.88 1.87
C ASN A 19 -4.33 -1.41 1.08
N TYR A 20 -4.44 -2.73 0.89
CA TYR A 20 -5.60 -3.36 0.24
C TYR A 20 -6.90 -3.11 1.01
N ILE A 21 -6.89 -3.27 2.34
CA ILE A 21 -8.07 -3.01 3.19
C ILE A 21 -8.47 -1.54 3.10
N LEU A 22 -7.51 -0.62 3.19
CA LEU A 22 -7.75 0.82 3.08
C LEU A 22 -8.33 1.21 1.71
N LEU A 23 -7.78 0.67 0.63
CA LEU A 23 -8.29 0.91 -0.72
C LEU A 23 -9.72 0.40 -0.89
N LYS A 24 -10.04 -0.76 -0.32
CA LYS A 24 -11.40 -1.32 -0.34
C LYS A 24 -12.38 -0.42 0.42
N ALA A 25 -11.99 0.05 1.60
CA ALA A 25 -12.78 0.99 2.39
C ALA A 25 -12.98 2.32 1.65
N TYR A 26 -11.89 2.91 1.12
CA TYR A 26 -11.94 4.12 0.30
C TYR A 26 -12.91 3.98 -0.86
N THR A 27 -12.81 2.88 -1.62
CA THR A 27 -13.69 2.62 -2.77
C THR A 27 -15.15 2.52 -2.35
N SER A 28 -15.45 1.87 -1.23
CA SER A 28 -16.83 1.76 -0.72
C SER A 28 -17.42 3.08 -0.24
N LEU A 29 -16.58 4.01 0.21
CA LEU A 29 -16.99 5.30 0.78
C LEU A 29 -16.78 6.48 -0.19
N LYS A 30 -16.24 6.25 -1.39
CA LYS A 30 -15.76 7.30 -2.30
C LYS A 30 -16.83 8.36 -2.60
N GLU A 31 -18.07 7.94 -2.87
CA GLU A 31 -19.15 8.88 -3.18
C GLU A 31 -19.59 9.71 -1.97
N ASP A 32 -19.50 9.17 -0.76
CA ASP A 32 -19.76 9.94 0.47
C ASP A 32 -18.60 10.87 0.80
N LEU A 33 -17.36 10.44 0.57
CA LEU A 33 -16.17 11.27 0.74
C LEU A 33 -16.17 12.48 -0.21
N LYS A 34 -16.72 12.36 -1.43
CA LYS A 34 -16.90 13.51 -2.35
C LYS A 34 -17.81 14.62 -1.79
N LYS A 35 -18.68 14.31 -0.82
CA LYS A 35 -19.53 15.31 -0.16
C LYS A 35 -18.76 16.11 0.89
N ALA A 36 -17.70 15.54 1.46
CA ALA A 36 -16.94 16.13 2.55
C ALA A 36 -15.58 16.69 2.13
N TYR A 37 -15.01 16.21 1.01
CA TYR A 37 -13.66 16.53 0.55
C TYR A 37 -13.64 17.01 -0.89
N THR A 38 -12.63 17.80 -1.23
CA THR A 38 -12.44 18.26 -2.61
C THR A 38 -11.89 17.13 -3.49
N GLU A 39 -12.09 17.24 -4.80
CA GLU A 39 -11.48 16.30 -5.75
C GLU A 39 -9.94 16.27 -5.64
N LYS A 40 -9.32 17.42 -5.30
CA LYS A 40 -7.88 17.51 -5.08
C LYS A 40 -7.45 16.66 -3.89
N ASP A 41 -8.17 16.74 -2.77
CA ASP A 41 -7.85 15.97 -1.56
C ASP A 41 -7.98 14.46 -1.84
N LEU A 42 -9.04 14.07 -2.54
CA LEU A 42 -9.26 12.67 -2.94
C LEU A 42 -8.14 12.16 -3.86
N LYS A 43 -7.68 12.96 -4.82
CA LYS A 43 -6.54 12.62 -5.69
C LYS A 43 -5.24 12.47 -4.92
N ILE A 44 -5.02 13.30 -3.89
CA ILE A 44 -3.85 13.17 -3.01
C ILE A 44 -3.91 11.85 -2.25
N CYS A 45 -5.06 11.49 -1.67
CA CYS A 45 -5.25 10.21 -0.99
C CYS A 45 -5.02 9.02 -1.94
N GLU A 46 -5.58 9.05 -3.14
CA GLU A 46 -5.38 8.00 -4.16
C GLU A 46 -3.91 7.88 -4.57
N LYS A 47 -3.18 9.00 -4.66
CA LYS A 47 -1.74 9.00 -4.92
C LYS A 47 -0.97 8.36 -3.77
N LEU A 48 -1.25 8.74 -2.52
CA LEU A 48 -0.56 8.17 -1.35
C LEU A 48 -0.77 6.65 -1.24
N LEU A 49 -1.99 6.16 -1.45
CA LEU A 49 -2.28 4.73 -1.44
C LEU A 49 -1.50 3.97 -2.53
N ARG A 50 -1.40 4.55 -3.73
CA ARG A 50 -0.65 3.97 -4.85
C ARG A 50 0.86 3.97 -4.56
N ASP A 51 1.40 5.10 -4.16
CA ASP A 51 2.84 5.28 -3.90
C ASP A 51 3.29 4.29 -2.79
N ASN A 52 2.49 4.13 -1.73
CA ASN A 52 2.76 3.14 -0.68
C ASN A 52 2.71 1.71 -1.22
N ALA A 53 1.68 1.36 -2.01
CA ALA A 53 1.57 0.02 -2.57
C ALA A 53 2.73 -0.33 -3.51
N GLU A 54 3.20 0.63 -4.31
CA GLU A 54 4.38 0.47 -5.17
C GLU A 54 5.64 0.24 -4.33
N GLN A 55 5.89 1.09 -3.34
CA GLN A 55 7.06 0.98 -2.46
C GLN A 55 7.15 -0.39 -1.78
N PHE A 56 6.05 -0.87 -1.17
CA PHE A 56 6.08 -2.16 -0.48
C PHE A 56 6.09 -3.35 -1.45
N THR A 57 5.53 -3.20 -2.65
CA THR A 57 5.66 -4.22 -3.69
C THR A 57 7.11 -4.37 -4.13
N ASP A 58 7.82 -3.26 -4.30
CA ASP A 58 9.23 -3.28 -4.70
C ASP A 58 10.11 -3.83 -3.57
N CYS A 59 9.87 -3.43 -2.31
CA CYS A 59 10.54 -4.00 -1.14
C CYS A 59 10.38 -5.52 -1.05
N TYR A 60 9.16 -6.02 -1.26
CA TYR A 60 8.90 -7.46 -1.26
C TYR A 60 9.65 -8.17 -2.40
N LYS A 61 9.60 -7.63 -3.62
CA LYS A 61 10.25 -8.22 -4.80
C LYS A 61 11.77 -8.23 -4.69
N ASP A 62 12.36 -7.15 -4.19
CA ASP A 62 13.81 -7.04 -4.08
C ASP A 62 14.37 -7.99 -3.02
N ASN A 63 13.67 -8.13 -1.89
CA ASN A 63 14.03 -9.14 -0.91
C ASN A 63 13.80 -10.57 -1.40
N LEU A 64 12.73 -10.83 -2.16
CA LEU A 64 12.49 -12.15 -2.74
C LEU A 64 13.62 -12.60 -3.68
N LYS A 65 14.19 -11.69 -4.48
CA LYS A 65 15.32 -11.98 -5.38
C LYS A 65 16.61 -12.32 -4.64
N ILE A 66 16.76 -11.91 -3.38
CA ILE A 66 17.95 -12.19 -2.56
C ILE A 66 17.85 -13.58 -1.94
N ILE A 67 16.63 -14.06 -1.71
CA ILE A 67 16.35 -15.36 -1.08
C ILE A 67 16.30 -16.51 -2.11
N LEU A 68 15.88 -16.24 -3.36
CA LEU A 68 15.81 -17.22 -4.47
C LEU A 68 17.10 -17.34 -5.27
#